data_AF-A0A227IZ42-F1
#
_entry.id   AF-A0A227IZ42-F1
#
_cell.length_a   1.000
_cell.length_b   1.000
_cell.length_c   1.000
_cell.angle_alpha   90.00
_cell.angle_beta   90.00
_cell.angle_gamma   90.00
#
_symmetry.space_group_name_H-M   'P 1'
#
loop_
_entity.id
_entity.type
_entity.pdbx_description
1 polymer ?
#
loop_
_entity_poly.entity_id
_entity_poly.type
_entity_poly.pdbx_seq_one_letter_code
_entity_poly.pdbx_strand_id
1 'polypeptide(L)'
;GDKYMDEGTLYVARFNEDSTGTWLPLTLDSVTTSGGTLADHFNSLAEIIINTAGAADLVGATPMDRPEWCSVDPFTGSVYLTLTNN
;
A
#
# COMPACT_ATOMS: atom_id res chain seq x y z
N GLY A 1 15.18 -15.94 -3.25
CA GLY A 1 14.28 -14.79 -3.48
C GLY A 1 14.98 -13.51 -3.09
N ASP A 2 15.72 -13.60 -1.98
CA ASP A 2 16.50 -12.61 -1.25
C ASP A 2 17.18 -11.58 -2.14
N LYS A 3 17.92 -12.02 -3.17
CA LYS A 3 18.60 -11.13 -4.14
C LYS A 3 17.70 -10.04 -4.77
N TYR A 4 16.41 -10.30 -4.96
CA TYR A 4 15.49 -9.39 -5.66
C TYR A 4 14.35 -8.85 -4.78
N MET A 5 14.17 -9.37 -3.56
CA MET A 5 13.02 -9.06 -2.72
C MET A 5 13.37 -8.47 -1.35
N ASP A 6 14.67 -8.37 -1.00
CA ASP A 6 15.12 -7.78 0.27
C ASP A 6 15.23 -6.25 0.21
N GLU A 7 15.39 -5.69 -0.99
CA GLU A 7 15.55 -4.26 -1.23
C GLU A 7 14.44 -3.74 -2.14
N GLY A 8 13.70 -2.74 -1.67
CA GLY A 8 12.61 -2.13 -2.42
C GLY A 8 11.76 -1.23 -1.56
N THR A 9 10.61 -0.82 -2.09
CA THR A 9 9.62 -0.01 -1.38
C THR A 9 8.28 -0.72 -1.46
N LEU A 10 7.65 -0.92 -0.30
CA LEU A 10 6.28 -1.39 -0.21
C LEU A 10 5.33 -0.20 -0.42
N TYR A 11 4.26 -0.41 -1.19
CA TYR A 11 3.25 0.60 -1.46
C TYR A 11 1.86 0.09 -1.10
N VAL A 12 0.95 1.02 -0.81
CA VAL A 12 -0.48 0.77 -0.62
C VAL A 12 -1.30 1.65 -1.56
N ALA A 13 -2.49 1.19 -1.95
CA ALA A 13 -3.32 1.89 -2.91
C ALA A 13 -4.27 2.87 -2.22
N ARG A 14 -4.43 4.05 -2.82
CA ARG A 14 -5.56 4.95 -2.60
C ARG A 14 -6.32 5.13 -3.92
N PHE A 15 -7.61 4.89 -3.91
CA PHE A 15 -8.50 5.13 -5.06
C PHE A 15 -9.24 6.46 -4.86
N ASN A 16 -9.30 7.26 -5.92
CA ASN A 16 -9.97 8.56 -5.94
C ASN A 16 -11.37 8.41 -6.58
N GLU A 17 -12.28 9.35 -6.31
CA GLU A 17 -13.65 9.32 -6.84
C GLU A 17 -13.73 9.45 -8.38
N ASP A 18 -12.69 10.00 -9.01
CA ASP A 18 -12.58 10.18 -10.46
C ASP A 18 -12.07 8.93 -11.20
N SER A 19 -12.12 7.76 -10.55
CA SER A 19 -11.62 6.47 -11.06
C SER A 19 -10.11 6.41 -11.29
N THR A 20 -9.34 7.38 -10.78
CA THR A 20 -7.88 7.29 -10.72
C THR A 20 -7.44 6.72 -9.37
N GLY A 21 -6.15 6.42 -9.25
CA GLY A 21 -5.56 5.97 -7.99
C GLY A 21 -4.12 6.41 -7.85
N THR A 22 -3.58 6.24 -6.65
CA THR A 22 -2.19 6.57 -6.32
C THR A 22 -1.59 5.47 -5.46
N TRP A 23 -0.34 5.12 -5.74
CA TRP A 23 0.47 4.27 -4.88
C TRP A 23 1.15 5.13 -3.83
N LEU A 24 0.83 4.89 -2.56
CA LEU A 24 1.42 5.58 -1.42
C LEU A 24 2.57 4.73 -0.87
N PRO A 25 3.81 5.24 -0.82
CA PRO A 25 4.92 4.50 -0.27
C PRO A 25 4.74 4.31 1.24
N LEU A 26 5.20 3.19 1.79
CA LEU A 26 5.31 2.97 3.23
C LEU A 26 6.77 3.10 3.65
N THR A 27 7.16 4.34 3.96
CA THR A 27 8.51 4.73 4.42
C THR A 27 8.37 5.63 5.63
N LEU A 28 9.44 5.82 6.40
CA LEU A 28 9.42 6.73 7.56
C LEU A 28 9.02 8.17 7.17
N ASP A 29 9.40 8.61 5.97
CA ASP A 29 9.09 9.94 5.44
C ASP A 29 7.68 10.06 4.84
N SER A 30 6.92 8.96 4.78
CA SER A 30 5.58 8.98 4.20
C SER A 30 4.64 9.85 5.03
N VAL A 31 3.98 10.80 4.37
CA VAL A 31 3.09 11.77 5.00
C VAL A 31 1.79 11.08 5.42
N THR A 32 1.39 11.29 6.67
CA THR A 32 0.13 10.78 7.21
C THR A 32 -1.02 11.74 6.91
N THR A 33 -2.25 11.24 6.98
CA THR A 33 -3.47 12.04 6.81
C THR A 33 -3.63 13.16 7.85
N SER A 34 -2.95 13.05 9.00
CA SER A 34 -2.91 14.09 10.04
C SER A 34 -1.84 15.18 9.80
N GLY A 35 -1.06 15.06 8.72
CA GLY A 35 -0.04 16.04 8.34
C GLY A 35 1.35 15.82 8.95
N GLY A 36 1.54 14.73 9.69
CA GLY A 36 2.86 14.26 10.17
C GLY A 36 3.49 13.26 9.20
N THR A 37 4.39 12.44 9.71
CA THR A 37 5.03 11.35 8.96
C THR A 37 4.89 10.01 9.69
N LEU A 38 5.13 8.90 8.99
CA LEU A 38 5.15 7.59 9.66
C LEU A 38 6.26 7.49 10.73
N ALA A 39 7.33 8.29 10.64
CA ALA A 39 8.36 8.37 11.66
C ALA A 39 7.84 8.85 13.03
N ASP A 40 6.70 9.54 13.08
CA ASP A 40 6.07 9.95 14.34
C ASP A 40 5.40 8.77 15.08
N HIS A 41 5.19 7.65 14.39
CA HIS A 41 4.48 6.47 14.87
C HIS A 41 5.33 5.19 14.89
N PHE A 42 6.39 5.13 14.08
CA PHE A 42 7.24 3.96 13.91
C PHE A 42 8.71 4.36 13.97
N ASN A 43 9.55 3.56 14.64
CA ASN A 43 10.98 3.83 14.81
C ASN A 43 11.83 3.31 13.65
N SER A 44 11.29 2.41 12.82
CA SER A 44 12.03 1.79 11.72
C SER A 44 11.11 1.26 10.61
N LEU A 45 11.69 1.02 9.44
CA LEU A 45 11.00 0.32 8.34
C LEU A 45 10.55 -1.09 8.74
N ALA A 46 11.30 -1.78 9.61
CA ALA A 46 10.92 -3.11 10.08
C ALA A 46 9.60 -3.09 10.87
N GLU A 47 9.39 -2.07 11.71
CA GLU A 47 8.12 -1.90 12.43
C GLU A 47 6.96 -1.59 11.48
N ILE A 48 7.20 -0.76 10.44
CA ILE A 48 6.22 -0.49 9.38
C ILE A 48 5.83 -1.79 8.65
N ILE A 49 6.80 -2.61 8.27
CA ILE A 49 6.54 -3.88 7.56
C ILE A 49 5.72 -4.83 8.44
N ILE A 50 6.08 -4.96 9.73
CA ILE A 50 5.36 -5.82 10.68
C ILE A 50 3.93 -5.34 10.89
N ASN A 51 3.69 -4.03 10.94
CA ASN A 51 2.36 -3.43 11.07
C ASN A 51 1.95 -2.65 9.81
N THR A 52 2.00 -3.33 8.66
CA THR A 52 1.69 -2.72 7.36
C THR A 52 0.26 -2.13 7.34
N ALA A 53 -0.71 -2.82 7.94
CA ALA A 53 -2.10 -2.35 7.97
C ALA A 53 -2.25 -1.03 8.72
N GLY A 54 -1.67 -0.90 9.92
CA GLY A 54 -1.74 0.35 10.68
C GLY A 54 -0.99 1.51 9.99
N ALA A 55 0.14 1.22 9.34
CA ALA A 55 0.84 2.22 8.53
C ALA A 55 0.01 2.66 7.31
N ALA A 56 -0.68 1.73 6.65
CA ALA A 56 -1.57 1.99 5.51
C ALA A 56 -2.74 2.91 5.90
N ASP A 57 -3.36 2.65 7.04
CA ASP A 57 -4.45 3.47 7.57
C ASP A 57 -3.98 4.92 7.82
N LEU A 58 -2.79 5.09 8.42
CA LEU A 58 -2.22 6.41 8.71
C LEU A 58 -1.94 7.24 7.46
N VAL A 59 -1.46 6.61 6.37
CA VAL A 59 -1.20 7.30 5.09
C VAL A 59 -2.47 7.48 4.23
N GLY A 60 -3.61 6.92 4.66
CA GLY A 60 -4.90 7.09 3.98
C GLY A 60 -5.07 6.17 2.77
N ALA A 61 -4.62 4.92 2.90
CA ALA A 61 -5.01 3.87 1.96
C ALA A 61 -6.54 3.68 1.95
N THR A 62 -7.10 3.25 0.82
CA THR A 62 -8.55 3.04 0.70
C THR A 62 -8.91 1.65 1.22
N PRO A 63 -9.82 1.52 2.21
CA PRO A 63 -10.38 0.22 2.60
C PRO A 63 -11.14 -0.42 1.43
N MET A 64 -10.93 -1.72 1.19
CA MET A 64 -11.47 -2.43 0.04
C MET A 64 -12.35 -3.61 0.46
N ASP A 65 -13.30 -3.97 -0.39
CA ASP A 65 -14.26 -5.08 -0.20
C ASP A 65 -13.57 -6.45 -0.38
N ARG A 66 -12.80 -6.85 0.65
CA ARG A 66 -12.08 -8.13 0.77
C ARG A 66 -11.31 -8.50 -0.51
N PRO A 67 -10.21 -7.78 -0.80
CA PRO A 67 -9.34 -8.10 -1.92
C PRO A 67 -8.71 -9.48 -1.74
N GLU A 68 -8.77 -10.31 -2.78
CA GLU A 68 -8.18 -11.66 -2.76
C GLU A 68 -7.18 -11.84 -3.92
N TRP A 69 -7.56 -12.51 -5.00
CA TRP A 69 -6.64 -12.86 -6.08
C TRP A 69 -6.43 -11.69 -7.01
N CYS A 70 -5.18 -11.50 -7.44
CA CYS A 70 -4.82 -10.58 -8.51
C CYS A 70 -4.12 -11.28 -9.67
N SER A 71 -4.22 -10.70 -10.86
CA SER A 71 -3.50 -11.15 -12.04
C SER A 71 -3.14 -9.97 -12.92
N VAL A 72 -2.06 -10.11 -13.69
CA VAL A 72 -1.62 -9.14 -14.68
C VAL A 72 -1.77 -9.77 -16.05
N ASP A 73 -2.48 -9.09 -16.95
CA ASP A 73 -2.56 -9.51 -18.35
C ASP A 73 -1.18 -9.35 -19.00
N PRO A 74 -0.54 -10.44 -19.49
CA PRO A 74 0.80 -10.38 -20.06
C PRO A 74 0.87 -9.61 -21.38
N PHE A 75 -0.26 -9.34 -22.05
CA PHE A 75 -0.29 -8.63 -23.33
C PHE A 75 -0.49 -7.12 -23.17
N THR A 76 -1.36 -6.71 -22.24
CA THR A 76 -1.68 -5.28 -22.03
C THR A 76 -1.00 -4.67 -20.80
N GLY A 77 -0.55 -5.49 -19.85
CA GLY A 77 -0.05 -5.04 -18.55
C GLY A 77 -1.15 -4.60 -17.59
N SER A 78 -2.42 -4.76 -17.96
CA SER A 78 -3.55 -4.43 -17.08
C SER A 78 -3.58 -5.34 -15.86
N VAL A 79 -3.88 -4.78 -14.70
CA VAL A 79 -3.98 -5.51 -13.43
C VAL A 79 -5.45 -5.71 -13.07
N TYR A 80 -5.81 -6.93 -12.69
CA TYR A 80 -7.14 -7.32 -12.24
C TYR A 80 -7.06 -7.80 -10.79
N LEU A 81 -8.06 -7.45 -9.98
CA LEU A 81 -8.14 -7.81 -8.56
C LEU A 81 -9.60 -8.19 -8.23
N THR A 82 -9.80 -9.31 -7.54
CA THR A 82 -11.14 -9.71 -7.08
C THR A 82 -11.47 -9.09 -5.73
N LEU A 83 -12.60 -8.40 -5.65
CA LEU A 83 -13.20 -7.88 -4.42
C LEU A 83 -14.44 -8.74 -4.12
N THR A 84 -14.31 -9.66 -3.18
CA THR A 84 -15.19 -10.85 -3.14
C THR A 84 -16.47 -10.67 -2.34
N ASN A 85 -16.48 -9.78 -1.34
CA ASN A 85 -17.64 -9.36 -0.53
C ASN A 85 -17.18 -8.32 0.51
N ASN A 86 -18.16 -7.77 1.25
CA ASN A 86 -17.98 -6.94 2.44
C ASN A 86 -18.94 -7.42 3.52
#